data_AF-A0A358CW27-F1
#
_entry.id   AF-A0A358CW27-F1
#
_cell.length_a   1.000
_cell.length_b   1.000
_cell.length_c   1.000
_cell.angle_alpha   90.00
_cell.angle_beta   90.00
_cell.angle_gamma   90.00
#
_symmetry.space_group_name_H-M   'P 1'
#
loop_
_entity.id
_entity.type
_entity.pdbx_description
1 polymer ?
#
loop_
_entity_poly.entity_id
_entity_poly.type
_entity_poly.pdbx_seq_one_letter_code
_entity_poly.pdbx_strand_id
1 'polypeptide(L)'
;MPLPLDAPDLERRLARAFDMHPWVSRVEGVETSHPAAAIVRVVCREPVAMVRVEGGLLAVDQETILLPSDDFTAESAAKYPVVDGVSTSPRGPVGSPWGDPTVGEAVNLITTLAPEAVTFGLIECRRVPKEGTAGNWWELVGSDELVVLFGSAPGKAVSGEPSAAQKIVRLGKLVARHARGESVDDTDLTKIR
;
A
#
# COMPACT_ATOMS: atom_id res chain seq x y z
N MET A 1 -33.48 -15.32 -6.53
CA MET A 1 -34.29 -15.08 -7.76
C MET A 1 -33.36 -14.60 -8.86
N PRO A 2 -33.51 -15.09 -10.11
CA PRO A 2 -32.81 -14.52 -11.25
C PRO A 2 -33.21 -13.04 -11.47
N LEU A 3 -32.27 -12.22 -11.96
CA LEU A 3 -32.52 -10.82 -12.35
C LEU A 3 -33.21 -10.78 -13.72
N PRO A 4 -34.41 -10.18 -13.84
CA PRO A 4 -35.04 -9.98 -15.15
C PRO A 4 -34.21 -9.00 -15.99
N LEU A 5 -33.99 -9.34 -17.27
CA LEU A 5 -33.18 -8.54 -18.20
C LEU A 5 -33.91 -7.26 -18.67
N ASP A 6 -35.22 -7.23 -18.48
CA ASP A 6 -36.12 -6.10 -18.77
C ASP A 6 -36.43 -5.26 -17.53
N ALA A 7 -35.79 -5.55 -16.39
CA ALA A 7 -36.00 -4.77 -15.18
C ALA A 7 -35.61 -3.31 -15.42
N PRO A 8 -36.48 -2.33 -15.11
CA PRO A 8 -36.21 -0.91 -15.38
C PRO A 8 -35.05 -0.35 -14.56
N ASP A 9 -34.54 -1.12 -13.60
CA ASP A 9 -33.40 -0.78 -12.76
C ASP A 9 -32.21 -1.74 -12.88
N LEU A 10 -32.17 -2.53 -13.95
CA LEU A 10 -31.12 -3.52 -14.18
C LEU A 10 -29.73 -2.91 -14.08
N GLU A 11 -29.48 -1.78 -14.75
CA GLU A 11 -28.17 -1.11 -14.75
C GLU A 11 -27.73 -0.71 -13.34
N ARG A 12 -28.64 -0.13 -12.55
CA ARG A 12 -28.38 0.25 -11.15
C ARG A 12 -28.10 -0.98 -10.28
N ARG A 13 -28.84 -2.07 -10.48
CA ARG A 13 -28.66 -3.31 -9.72
C ARG A 13 -27.34 -4.00 -10.06
N LEU A 14 -26.95 -3.99 -11.34
CA LEU A 14 -25.65 -4.46 -11.79
C LEU A 14 -24.54 -3.61 -11.17
N ALA A 15 -24.62 -2.28 -11.29
CA ALA A 15 -23.64 -1.38 -10.71
C ALA A 15 -23.43 -1.66 -9.22
N ARG A 16 -24.51 -1.73 -8.44
CA ARG A 16 -24.44 -2.05 -7.00
C ARG A 16 -23.84 -3.42 -6.72
N ALA A 17 -24.15 -4.44 -7.52
CA ALA A 17 -23.60 -5.78 -7.32
C ALA A 17 -22.08 -5.82 -7.55
N PHE A 18 -21.59 -5.14 -8.59
CA PHE A 18 -20.15 -5.04 -8.88
C PHE A 18 -19.42 -4.17 -7.85
N ASP A 19 -20.03 -3.07 -7.40
CA ASP A 19 -19.46 -2.17 -6.40
C ASP A 19 -19.23 -2.86 -5.03
N MET A 20 -19.99 -3.92 -4.74
CA MET A 20 -19.81 -4.74 -3.54
C MET A 20 -18.66 -5.74 -3.64
N HIS A 21 -18.03 -5.90 -4.81
CA HIS A 21 -16.96 -6.87 -5.00
C HIS A 21 -15.63 -6.31 -4.44
N PRO A 22 -14.88 -7.07 -3.61
CA PRO A 22 -13.69 -6.54 -2.93
C PRO A 22 -12.58 -6.00 -3.85
N TRP A 23 -12.45 -6.55 -5.06
CA TRP A 23 -11.48 -6.09 -6.06
C TRP A 23 -11.94 -4.86 -6.85
N VAL A 24 -13.19 -4.43 -6.73
CA VAL A 24 -13.69 -3.24 -7.43
C VAL A 24 -13.43 -2.02 -6.56
N SER A 25 -12.67 -1.06 -7.11
CA SER A 25 -12.50 0.25 -6.51
C SER A 25 -13.73 1.11 -6.77
N ARG A 26 -14.20 1.14 -8.01
CA ARG A 26 -15.44 1.81 -8.42
C ARG A 26 -16.00 1.26 -9.72
N VAL A 27 -17.30 1.38 -9.90
CA VAL A 27 -17.97 1.14 -11.19
C VAL A 27 -18.00 2.46 -11.99
N GLU A 28 -17.48 2.44 -13.21
CA GLU A 28 -17.46 3.62 -14.09
C GLU A 28 -18.75 3.76 -14.91
N GLY A 29 -19.38 2.64 -15.24
CA GLY A 29 -20.62 2.65 -15.99
C GLY A 29 -21.16 1.26 -16.28
N VAL A 30 -22.47 1.21 -16.53
CA VAL A 30 -23.18 0.02 -16.98
C VAL A 30 -23.97 0.41 -18.21
N GLU A 31 -23.80 -0.34 -19.30
CA GLU A 31 -24.53 -0.15 -20.55
C GLU A 31 -25.22 -1.47 -20.89
N THR A 32 -26.54 -1.42 -21.06
CA THR A 32 -27.32 -2.56 -21.54
C THR A 32 -27.63 -2.42 -23.04
N SER A 33 -27.68 -3.53 -23.76
CA SER A 33 -27.92 -3.51 -25.22
C SER A 33 -28.80 -4.67 -25.69
N HIS A 34 -29.24 -4.58 -26.95
CA HIS A 34 -29.94 -5.64 -27.66
C HIS A 34 -29.06 -6.20 -28.79
N PRO A 35 -28.96 -7.54 -28.98
CA PRO A 35 -29.53 -8.62 -28.16
C PRO A 35 -29.04 -8.59 -26.70
N ALA A 36 -29.76 -9.27 -25.80
CA ALA A 36 -29.60 -9.07 -24.37
C ALA A 36 -28.15 -9.25 -23.88
N ALA A 37 -27.53 -8.12 -23.55
CA ALA A 37 -26.17 -8.04 -23.06
C ALA A 37 -26.02 -6.84 -22.11
N ALA A 38 -24.99 -6.88 -21.27
CA ALA A 38 -24.58 -5.77 -20.43
C ALA A 38 -23.05 -5.63 -20.46
N ILE A 39 -22.56 -4.42 -20.64
CA ILE A 39 -21.16 -4.06 -20.51
C ILE A 39 -21.01 -3.28 -19.20
N VAL A 40 -20.22 -3.82 -18.26
CA VAL A 40 -19.90 -3.16 -16.99
C VAL A 40 -18.44 -2.77 -17.02
N ARG A 41 -18.16 -1.46 -16.90
CA ARG A 41 -16.80 -0.93 -16.79
C ARG A 41 -16.48 -0.66 -15.33
N VAL A 42 -15.40 -1.25 -14.83
CA VAL A 42 -14.95 -1.11 -13.44
C VAL A 42 -13.49 -0.70 -13.40
N VAL A 43 -13.12 0.05 -12.35
CA VAL A 43 -11.73 0.23 -11.95
C VAL A 43 -11.42 -0.82 -10.90
N CYS A 44 -10.42 -1.66 -11.18
CA CYS A 44 -9.95 -2.65 -10.22
C CYS A 44 -9.01 -2.01 -9.20
N ARG A 45 -9.01 -2.54 -7.98
CA ARG A 45 -8.02 -2.21 -6.96
C ARG A 45 -6.67 -2.81 -7.35
N GLU A 46 -5.61 -2.06 -7.10
CA GLU A 46 -4.23 -2.52 -7.27
C GLU A 46 -3.61 -2.74 -5.89
N PRO A 47 -3.04 -3.93 -5.60
CA PRO A 47 -2.36 -4.15 -4.33
C PRO A 47 -1.12 -3.25 -4.25
N VAL A 48 -0.88 -2.70 -3.07
CA VAL A 48 0.29 -1.83 -2.81
C VAL A 48 1.26 -2.52 -1.85
N ALA A 49 0.75 -3.20 -0.84
CA ALA A 49 1.58 -3.78 0.21
C ALA A 49 0.93 -5.02 0.84
N MET A 50 1.77 -5.79 1.52
CA MET A 50 1.37 -6.90 2.38
C MET A 50 1.53 -6.50 3.84
N VAL A 51 0.46 -6.47 4.62
CA VAL A 51 0.56 -6.17 6.05
C VAL A 51 0.83 -7.46 6.83
N ARG A 52 1.89 -7.47 7.63
CA ARG A 52 2.19 -8.59 8.52
C ARG A 52 1.24 -8.58 9.72
N VAL A 53 0.60 -9.73 9.94
CA VAL A 53 -0.28 -9.97 11.09
C VAL A 53 0.08 -11.29 11.76
N GLU A 54 -0.49 -11.54 12.93
CA GLU A 54 -0.45 -12.87 13.51
C GLU A 54 -1.12 -13.87 12.54
N GLY A 55 -0.36 -14.88 12.11
CA GLY A 55 -0.86 -15.92 11.21
C GLY A 55 -0.58 -15.69 9.71
N GLY A 56 0.01 -14.57 9.29
CA GLY A 56 0.45 -14.42 7.90
C GLY A 56 0.56 -12.99 7.37
N LEU A 57 0.36 -12.87 6.06
CA LEU A 57 0.38 -11.61 5.32
C LEU A 57 -1.00 -11.35 4.74
N LEU A 58 -1.49 -10.11 4.84
CA LEU A 58 -2.76 -9.68 4.27
C LEU A 58 -2.54 -8.52 3.31
N ALA A 59 -3.07 -8.63 2.09
CA ALA A 59 -2.88 -7.63 1.05
C ALA A 59 -3.79 -6.41 1.28
N VAL A 60 -3.25 -5.23 1.00
CA VAL A 60 -3.99 -3.96 0.99
C VAL A 60 -3.69 -3.15 -0.27
N ASP A 61 -4.65 -2.34 -0.69
CA ASP A 61 -4.46 -1.35 -1.75
C ASP A 61 -4.04 0.03 -1.20
N GLN A 62 -3.96 1.03 -2.09
CA GLN A 62 -3.60 2.41 -1.75
C GLN A 62 -4.58 3.07 -0.76
N GLU A 63 -5.85 2.66 -0.77
CA GLU A 63 -6.89 3.16 0.15
C GLU A 63 -6.93 2.38 1.46
N THR A 64 -5.98 1.45 1.68
CA THR A 64 -5.91 0.54 2.82
C THR A 64 -7.10 -0.41 2.94
N ILE A 65 -7.76 -0.71 1.80
CA ILE A 65 -8.80 -1.72 1.75
C ILE A 65 -8.16 -3.11 1.79
N LEU A 66 -8.66 -3.96 2.70
CA LEU A 66 -8.25 -5.36 2.79
C LEU A 66 -8.68 -6.12 1.52
N LEU A 67 -7.73 -6.67 0.79
CA LEU A 67 -7.98 -7.45 -0.42
C LEU A 67 -8.12 -8.95 -0.09
N PRO A 68 -8.78 -9.74 -0.95
CA PRO A 68 -8.88 -11.19 -0.75
C PRO A 68 -7.49 -11.85 -0.76
N SER A 69 -7.09 -12.46 0.36
CA SER A 69 -5.78 -13.09 0.52
C SER A 69 -5.61 -14.35 -0.34
N ASP A 70 -6.69 -15.10 -0.57
CA ASP A 70 -6.67 -16.38 -1.29
C ASP A 70 -6.33 -16.23 -2.78
N ASP A 71 -6.40 -14.99 -3.30
CA ASP A 71 -6.01 -14.65 -4.67
C ASP A 71 -4.48 -14.45 -4.83
N PHE A 72 -3.72 -14.55 -3.74
CA PHE A 72 -2.26 -14.43 -3.75
C PHE A 72 -1.57 -15.76 -3.46
N THR A 73 -0.62 -16.14 -4.32
CA THR A 73 0.37 -17.17 -3.98
C THR A 73 1.50 -16.55 -3.17
N ALA A 74 2.34 -17.36 -2.53
CA ALA A 74 3.52 -16.86 -1.84
C ALA A 74 4.44 -16.06 -2.79
N GLU A 75 4.59 -16.52 -4.03
CA GLU A 75 5.41 -15.87 -5.06
C GLU A 75 4.82 -14.56 -5.56
N SER A 76 3.48 -14.45 -5.67
CA SER A 76 2.85 -13.18 -6.05
C SER A 76 2.87 -12.18 -4.89
N ALA A 77 2.68 -12.65 -3.65
CA ALA A 77 2.73 -11.81 -2.46
C ALA A 77 4.13 -11.20 -2.23
N ALA A 78 5.20 -11.98 -2.48
CA ALA A 78 6.58 -11.53 -2.33
C ALA A 78 6.99 -10.39 -3.27
N LYS A 79 6.17 -10.05 -4.28
CA LYS A 79 6.42 -8.91 -5.18
C LYS A 79 6.07 -7.56 -4.56
N TYR A 80 5.37 -7.57 -3.42
CA TYR A 80 4.91 -6.37 -2.74
C TYR A 80 5.71 -6.18 -1.45
N PRO A 81 6.04 -4.93 -1.09
CA PRO A 81 6.70 -4.64 0.18
C PRO A 81 5.80 -5.03 1.35
N VAL A 82 6.43 -5.57 2.40
CA VAL A 82 5.76 -5.94 3.64
C VAL A 82 5.71 -4.74 4.58
N VAL A 83 4.53 -4.41 5.11
CA VAL A 83 4.36 -3.49 6.23
C VAL A 83 4.48 -4.29 7.52
N ASP A 84 5.43 -3.92 8.36
CA ASP A 84 5.72 -4.61 9.63
C ASP A 84 5.65 -3.68 10.85
N GLY A 85 5.48 -4.26 12.04
CA GLY A 85 5.37 -3.53 13.30
C GLY A 85 4.01 -2.88 13.56
N VAL A 86 2.99 -3.28 12.78
CA VAL A 86 1.57 -2.99 13.04
C VAL A 86 0.99 -4.12 13.88
N SER A 87 0.41 -3.79 15.04
CA SER A 87 -0.09 -4.78 16.00
C SER A 87 -1.59 -5.06 15.91
N THR A 88 -2.28 -4.50 14.91
CA THR A 88 -3.72 -4.66 14.73
C THR A 88 -4.03 -5.63 13.60
N SER A 89 -5.17 -6.31 13.72
CA SER A 89 -5.81 -7.02 12.61
C SER A 89 -6.86 -6.12 11.93
N PRO A 90 -7.28 -6.43 10.69
CA PRO A 90 -8.35 -5.70 10.04
C PRO A 90 -9.62 -5.66 10.90
N ARG A 91 -10.29 -4.51 10.97
CA ARG A 91 -11.51 -4.35 11.78
C ARG A 91 -12.78 -4.92 11.15
N GLY A 92 -12.73 -5.22 9.86
CA GLY A 92 -13.87 -5.66 9.06
C GLY A 92 -13.53 -6.81 8.12
N PRO A 93 -14.53 -7.32 7.39
CA PRO A 93 -14.31 -8.34 6.38
C PRO A 93 -13.50 -7.81 5.20
N VAL A 94 -13.03 -8.73 4.35
CA VAL A 94 -12.43 -8.43 3.04
C VAL A 94 -13.29 -7.43 2.26
N GLY A 95 -12.66 -6.46 1.61
CA GLY A 95 -13.30 -5.31 0.95
C GLY A 95 -13.56 -4.11 1.86
N SER A 96 -13.27 -4.22 3.18
CA SER A 96 -13.39 -3.11 4.12
C SER A 96 -12.04 -2.42 4.38
N PRO A 97 -12.04 -1.14 4.81
CA PRO A 97 -10.82 -0.49 5.29
C PRO A 97 -10.20 -1.24 6.47
N TRP A 98 -8.87 -1.27 6.53
CA TRP A 98 -8.15 -1.88 7.64
C TRP A 98 -8.56 -1.26 8.99
N GLY A 99 -8.65 0.07 9.03
CA GLY A 99 -9.11 0.85 10.18
C GLY A 99 -8.02 1.22 11.21
N ASP A 100 -6.75 0.90 10.94
CA ASP A 100 -5.60 1.37 11.72
C ASP A 100 -4.85 2.46 10.91
N PRO A 101 -4.75 3.70 11.43
CA PRO A 101 -4.03 4.78 10.77
C PRO A 101 -2.56 4.47 10.47
N THR A 102 -1.93 3.59 11.27
CA THR A 102 -0.54 3.17 11.11
C THR A 102 -0.32 2.44 9.78
N VAL A 103 -1.29 1.63 9.34
CA VAL A 103 -1.25 0.99 8.01
C VAL A 103 -1.32 2.05 6.92
N GLY A 104 -2.19 3.04 7.08
CA GLY A 104 -2.30 4.17 6.14
C GLY A 104 -1.01 4.98 6.03
N GLU A 105 -0.29 5.19 7.13
CA GLU A 105 1.01 5.85 7.11
C GLU A 105 2.06 5.05 6.33
N ALA A 106 2.12 3.73 6.54
CA ALA A 106 3.04 2.85 5.83
C ALA A 106 2.74 2.78 4.33
N VAL A 107 1.46 2.57 3.97
CA VAL A 107 1.00 2.53 2.57
C VAL A 107 1.28 3.86 1.89
N ASN A 108 0.96 4.99 2.53
CA ASN A 108 1.27 6.31 2.00
C ASN A 108 2.77 6.51 1.79
N LEU A 109 3.63 6.04 2.70
CA LEU A 109 5.08 6.08 2.53
C LEU A 109 5.52 5.25 1.32
N ILE A 110 5.07 4.00 1.21
CA ILE A 110 5.38 3.09 0.09
C ILE A 110 4.95 3.70 -1.25
N THR A 111 3.72 4.22 -1.33
CA THR A 111 3.19 4.84 -2.55
C THR A 111 3.92 6.13 -2.89
N THR A 112 4.25 6.97 -1.91
CA THR A 112 5.00 8.22 -2.14
C THR A 112 6.44 7.95 -2.59
N LEU A 113 7.01 6.82 -2.20
CA LEU A 113 8.33 6.37 -2.65
C LEU A 113 8.32 5.83 -4.08
N ALA A 114 7.17 5.62 -4.73
CA ALA A 114 7.17 5.16 -6.11
C ALA A 114 7.57 6.30 -7.06
N PRO A 115 8.49 6.06 -8.03
CA PRO A 115 9.05 4.77 -8.43
C PRO A 115 10.34 4.34 -7.69
N GLU A 116 10.95 5.20 -6.86
CA GLU A 116 12.22 4.94 -6.16
C GLU A 116 12.21 3.67 -5.29
N ALA A 117 11.06 3.25 -4.77
CA ALA A 117 10.88 1.99 -4.05
C ALA A 117 11.36 0.77 -4.86
N VAL A 118 11.16 0.79 -6.18
CA VAL A 118 11.62 -0.29 -7.08
C VAL A 118 13.14 -0.26 -7.22
N THR A 119 13.73 0.93 -7.41
CA THR A 119 15.19 1.10 -7.50
C THR A 119 15.89 0.72 -6.21
N PHE A 120 15.27 1.02 -5.06
CA PHE A 120 15.73 0.59 -3.75
C PHE A 120 15.53 -0.92 -3.51
N GLY A 121 14.72 -1.59 -4.33
CA GLY A 121 14.32 -2.98 -4.08
C GLY A 121 13.63 -3.13 -2.73
N LEU A 122 12.73 -2.20 -2.39
CA LEU A 122 12.01 -2.18 -1.11
C LEU A 122 11.27 -3.50 -0.90
N ILE A 123 11.66 -4.25 0.14
CA ILE A 123 10.99 -5.49 0.54
C ILE A 123 10.17 -5.33 1.83
N GLU A 124 10.54 -4.39 2.69
CA GLU A 124 9.86 -4.20 3.96
C GLU A 124 9.89 -2.72 4.40
N CYS A 125 8.74 -2.25 4.90
CA CYS A 125 8.54 -0.99 5.58
C CYS A 125 8.22 -1.30 7.04
N ARG A 126 9.23 -1.18 7.91
CA ARG A 126 9.16 -1.62 9.30
C ARG A 126 8.93 -0.44 10.22
N ARG A 127 7.89 -0.52 11.04
CA ARG A 127 7.67 0.45 12.11
C ARG A 127 8.69 0.21 13.23
N VAL A 128 9.38 1.27 13.63
CA VAL A 128 10.35 1.24 14.74
C VAL A 128 9.92 2.16 15.87
N PRO A 129 10.14 1.76 17.14
CA PRO A 129 9.97 2.65 18.27
C PRO A 129 11.09 3.69 18.28
N LYS A 130 10.77 4.94 18.63
CA LYS A 130 11.77 5.96 18.92
C LYS A 130 11.47 6.63 20.26
N GLU A 131 12.31 6.37 21.25
CA GLU A 131 12.16 6.96 22.57
C GLU A 131 12.14 8.49 22.51
N GLY A 132 11.30 9.10 23.34
CA GLY A 132 11.18 10.56 23.45
C GLY A 132 10.59 11.26 22.22
N THR A 133 10.16 10.52 21.20
CA THR A 133 9.62 11.11 19.96
C THR A 133 8.19 10.64 19.73
N ALA A 134 7.27 11.57 19.49
CA ALA A 134 5.89 11.25 19.18
C ALA A 134 5.73 10.77 17.72
N GLY A 135 4.72 9.92 17.47
CA GLY A 135 4.38 9.42 16.14
C GLY A 135 5.05 8.09 15.77
N ASN A 136 4.77 7.61 14.56
CA ASN A 136 5.36 6.38 14.03
C ASN A 136 6.61 6.70 13.21
N TRP A 137 7.63 5.87 13.40
CA TRP A 137 8.90 5.96 12.70
C TRP A 137 9.08 4.73 11.84
N TRP A 138 9.67 4.91 10.67
CA TRP A 138 9.73 3.88 9.65
C TRP A 138 11.17 3.66 9.17
N GLU A 139 11.58 2.39 9.19
CA GLU A 139 12.73 1.88 8.47
C GLU A 139 12.29 1.30 7.14
N LEU A 140 13.08 1.54 6.11
CA LEU A 140 12.95 0.95 4.79
C LEU A 140 14.04 -0.11 4.64
N VAL A 141 13.66 -1.33 4.30
CA VAL A 141 14.57 -2.46 4.11
C VAL A 141 14.57 -2.84 2.64
N GLY A 142 15.76 -2.80 2.03
CA GLY A 142 15.99 -3.23 0.66
C GLY A 142 16.28 -4.73 0.56
N SER A 143 16.07 -5.30 -0.63
CA SER A 143 16.41 -6.70 -0.96
C SER A 143 17.90 -7.02 -0.88
N ASP A 144 18.75 -5.99 -0.82
CA ASP A 144 20.19 -6.06 -0.64
C ASP A 144 20.61 -5.91 0.84
N GLU A 145 19.65 -6.05 1.76
CA GLU A 145 19.80 -5.88 3.22
C GLU A 145 20.14 -4.45 3.65
N LEU A 146 20.09 -3.45 2.75
CA LEU A 146 20.26 -2.05 3.12
C LEU A 146 19.06 -1.58 3.95
N VAL A 147 19.32 -1.21 5.20
CA VAL A 147 18.31 -0.66 6.12
C VAL A 147 18.50 0.85 6.23
N VAL A 148 17.43 1.61 5.99
CA VAL A 148 17.44 3.07 6.01
C VAL A 148 16.34 3.58 6.94
N LEU A 149 16.70 4.33 7.97
CA LEU A 149 15.75 5.04 8.81
C LEU A 149 15.21 6.25 8.02
N PHE A 150 13.98 6.12 7.53
CA PHE A 150 13.28 7.20 6.86
C PHE A 150 12.67 8.18 7.86
N GLY A 151 12.24 7.70 9.02
CA GLY A 151 11.57 8.51 10.04
C GLY A 151 10.07 8.61 9.83
N SER A 152 9.51 9.81 9.94
CA SER A 152 8.06 10.01 9.84
C SER A 152 7.56 9.81 8.42
N ALA A 153 6.34 9.26 8.29
CA ALA A 153 5.65 9.14 7.01
C ALA A 153 5.41 10.52 6.35
N PRO A 154 5.18 10.57 5.02
CA PRO A 154 4.91 11.82 4.32
C PRO A 154 3.74 12.59 4.94
N GLY A 155 3.92 13.90 5.16
CA GLY A 155 2.94 14.75 5.85
C GLY A 155 2.93 14.64 7.38
N LYS A 156 3.77 13.78 7.98
CA LYS A 156 3.90 13.59 9.43
C LYS A 156 5.26 14.01 10.00
N ALA A 157 6.09 14.66 9.18
CA ALA A 157 7.43 15.09 9.59
C ALA A 157 7.38 15.94 10.87
N VAL A 158 8.23 15.58 11.84
CA VAL A 158 8.34 16.32 13.10
C VAL A 158 9.30 17.50 12.97
N SER A 159 9.26 18.44 13.91
CA SER A 159 10.16 19.60 13.89
C SER A 159 11.63 19.16 13.87
N GLY A 160 12.41 19.73 12.95
CA GLY A 160 13.82 19.38 12.75
C GLY A 160 14.07 18.21 11.79
N GLU A 161 13.03 17.52 11.34
CA GLU A 161 13.14 16.47 10.32
C GLU A 161 13.08 17.07 8.90
N PRO A 162 13.93 16.63 7.95
CA PRO A 162 13.80 16.99 6.54
C PRO A 162 12.44 16.60 5.95
N SER A 163 12.01 17.32 4.92
CA SER A 163 10.76 16.98 4.22
C SER A 163 10.84 15.61 3.55
N ALA A 164 9.69 14.96 3.35
CA ALA A 164 9.65 13.67 2.66
C ALA A 164 10.36 13.72 1.29
N ALA A 165 10.13 14.78 0.50
CA ALA A 165 10.80 14.96 -0.79
C ALA A 165 12.34 15.04 -0.66
N GLN A 166 12.86 15.75 0.34
CA GLN A 166 14.31 15.80 0.59
C GLN A 166 14.87 14.42 0.99
N LYS A 167 14.12 13.66 1.80
CA LYS A 167 14.50 12.31 2.21
C LYS A 167 14.49 11.34 1.02
N ILE A 168 13.52 11.41 0.12
CA ILE A 168 13.44 10.58 -1.09
C ILE A 168 14.64 10.84 -2.02
N VAL A 169 14.99 12.11 -2.25
CA VAL A 169 16.18 12.47 -3.04
C VAL A 169 17.46 11.92 -2.39
N ARG A 170 17.57 11.97 -1.07
CA ARG A 170 18.72 11.41 -0.34
C ARG A 170 18.74 9.88 -0.40
N LEU A 171 17.59 9.23 -0.28
CA LEU A 171 17.46 7.78 -0.44
C LEU A 171 17.98 7.36 -1.82
N GLY A 172 17.53 8.01 -2.90
CA GLY A 172 18.01 7.70 -4.25
C GLY A 172 19.53 7.82 -4.40
N LYS A 173 20.15 8.86 -3.81
CA LYS A 173 21.62 9.02 -3.80
C LYS A 173 22.31 7.92 -2.98
N LEU A 174 21.75 7.56 -1.82
CA LEU A 174 22.27 6.51 -0.95
C LEU A 174 22.26 5.16 -1.66
N VAL A 175 21.13 4.79 -2.24
CA VAL A 175 20.92 3.53 -2.99
C VAL A 175 21.88 3.45 -4.17
N ALA A 176 22.03 4.52 -4.95
CA ALA A 176 22.95 4.54 -6.07
C ALA A 176 24.42 4.33 -5.65
N ARG A 177 24.82 4.82 -4.47
CA ARG A 177 26.16 4.61 -3.91
C ARG A 177 26.34 3.19 -3.40
N HIS A 178 25.34 2.67 -2.67
CA HIS A 178 25.34 1.29 -2.18
C HIS A 178 25.46 0.29 -3.33
N ALA A 179 24.70 0.48 -4.42
CA ALA A 179 24.77 -0.35 -5.61
C ALA A 179 26.14 -0.33 -6.32
N ARG A 180 27.00 0.67 -6.06
CA ARG A 180 28.39 0.72 -6.55
C ARG A 180 29.41 0.10 -5.57
N GLY A 181 28.95 -0.46 -4.45
CA GLY A 181 29.81 -1.03 -3.41
C GLY A 181 30.50 0.02 -2.53
N GLU A 182 30.01 1.27 -2.52
CA GLU A 182 30.53 2.31 -1.63
C GLU A 182 30.01 2.13 -0.20
N SER A 183 30.82 2.43 0.81
CA SER A 183 30.35 2.50 2.20
C SER A 183 29.30 3.61 2.38
N VAL A 184 28.20 3.27 3.02
CA VAL A 184 27.04 4.16 3.25
C VAL A 184 26.76 4.30 4.75
N ASP A 185 27.33 5.34 5.36
CA ASP A 185 27.16 5.62 6.79
C ASP A 185 26.00 6.60 7.10
N ASP A 186 25.25 7.02 6.08
CA ASP A 186 24.13 7.99 6.19
C ASP A 186 22.74 7.35 6.06
N THR A 187 22.55 6.20 6.69
CA THR A 187 21.27 5.48 6.62
C THR A 187 20.17 6.15 7.47
N ASP A 188 20.47 7.23 8.18
CA ASP A 188 19.50 8.03 8.92
C ASP A 188 19.12 9.30 8.13
N LEU A 189 17.98 9.23 7.45
CA LEU A 189 17.48 10.33 6.63
C LEU A 189 16.83 11.45 7.45
N THR A 190 16.72 11.29 8.77
CA THR A 190 16.09 12.29 9.65
C THR A 190 17.03 13.41 10.06
N LYS A 191 18.34 13.23 9.86
CA LYS A 191 19.35 14.25 10.16
C LYS A 191 19.46 15.27 9.03
N ILE A 192 19.44 16.56 9.35
CA ILE A 192 19.80 17.61 8.40
C ILE A 192 21.33 17.59 8.24
N ARG A 193 21.82 17.34 7.04
CA ARG A 193 23.24 17.46 6.69
C ARG A 193 23.51 18.78 6.00
#